data_AF-A0A7S3JCJ7-F1
#
_entry.id   AF-A0A7S3JCJ7-F1
#
_cell.length_a   1.000
_cell.length_b   1.000
_cell.length_c   1.000
_cell.angle_alpha   90.00
_cell.angle_beta   90.00
_cell.angle_gamma   90.00
#
_symmetry.space_group_name_H-M   'P 1'
#
loop_
_entity.id
_entity.type
_entity.pdbx_description
1 polymer ?
#
loop_
_entity_poly.entity_id
_entity_poly.type
_entity_poly.pdbx_seq_one_letter_code
_entity_poly.pdbx_strand_id
1 'polypeptide(L)'
;TSLIKVFLVTCADQTEDIVSYIKEVAARDAKKEILLGMDCEGLNISKPLSLMQMYFEGNTYIFDLLSHNPFEAGLKEILENNNYIKIFHDFCEDAAAILRQYKVKIAGVFDTQIAHREYAKQEHTYCYKDSNISLNSLLQKYLNTENAMKSEISDEMSANNDFWEQRPLSREMIEYASQDVVYLPSMYAIFKKQMRKASLTEIFDKSSNCHFYSLINKNHPGISFC
;
A
#
# COMPACT_ATOMS: atom_id res chain seq x y z
N THR A 1 -3.03 5.63 23.58
CA THR A 1 -3.22 5.09 22.21
C THR A 1 -4.30 5.93 21.56
N SER A 2 -3.98 6.73 20.55
CA SER A 2 -5.01 7.40 19.76
C SER A 2 -5.85 6.33 19.07
N LEU A 3 -7.17 6.40 19.21
CA LEU A 3 -8.08 5.45 18.60
C LEU A 3 -8.03 5.65 17.08
N ILE A 4 -7.44 4.69 16.35
CA ILE A 4 -7.45 4.68 14.88
C ILE A 4 -8.91 4.55 14.46
N LYS A 5 -9.39 5.52 13.67
CA LYS A 5 -10.76 5.49 13.15
C LYS A 5 -10.75 4.85 11.77
N VAL A 6 -11.68 3.92 11.54
CA VAL A 6 -11.84 3.26 10.25
C VAL A 6 -13.14 3.72 9.60
N PHE A 7 -13.06 4.15 8.34
CA PHE A 7 -14.17 4.64 7.54
C PHE A 7 -14.32 3.76 6.30
N LEU A 8 -15.49 3.16 6.14
CA LEU A 8 -15.85 2.49 4.89
C LEU A 8 -16.38 3.54 3.91
N VAL A 9 -15.77 3.59 2.72
CA VAL A 9 -16.06 4.58 1.67
C VAL A 9 -16.74 3.85 0.51
N THR A 10 -18.01 4.20 0.26
CA THR A 10 -18.91 3.47 -0.66
C THR A 10 -19.52 4.36 -1.74
N CYS A 11 -19.30 5.68 -1.70
CA CYS A 11 -19.81 6.60 -2.70
C CYS A 11 -18.81 7.73 -3.03
N ALA A 12 -19.14 8.49 -4.09
CA ALA A 12 -18.33 9.59 -4.58
C ALA A 12 -18.17 10.71 -3.55
N ASP A 13 -19.26 11.18 -2.95
CA ASP A 13 -19.24 12.29 -1.97
C ASP A 13 -18.27 12.03 -0.81
N GLN A 14 -18.27 10.80 -0.27
CA GLN A 14 -17.32 10.40 0.78
C GLN A 14 -15.86 10.45 0.28
N THR A 15 -15.61 10.04 -0.97
CA THR A 15 -14.28 10.13 -1.58
C THR A 15 -13.85 11.58 -1.77
N GLU A 16 -14.74 12.44 -2.27
CA GLU A 16 -14.48 13.86 -2.51
C GLU A 16 -14.17 14.61 -1.21
N ASP A 17 -14.89 14.30 -0.12
CA ASP A 17 -14.62 14.83 1.22
C ASP A 17 -13.20 14.45 1.70
N ILE A 18 -12.81 13.19 1.51
CA ILE A 18 -11.48 12.70 1.89
C ILE A 18 -10.38 13.36 1.05
N VAL A 19 -10.59 13.48 -0.26
CA VAL A 19 -9.65 14.15 -1.17
C VAL A 19 -9.48 15.62 -0.78
N SER A 20 -10.58 16.30 -0.45
CA SER A 20 -10.55 17.69 0.04
C SER A 20 -9.78 17.80 1.35
N TYR A 21 -10.02 16.89 2.30
CA TYR A 21 -9.26 16.85 3.56
C TYR A 21 -7.75 16.65 3.35
N ILE A 22 -7.34 15.76 2.45
CA ILE A 22 -5.92 15.56 2.10
C ILE A 22 -5.32 16.86 1.56
N LYS A 23 -6.00 17.51 0.60
CA LYS A 23 -5.56 18.77 -0.01
C LYS A 23 -5.45 19.89 1.04
N GLU A 24 -6.41 20.00 1.96
CA GLU A 24 -6.38 20.98 3.04
C GLU A 24 -5.20 20.76 3.98
N VAL A 25 -4.94 19.52 4.40
CA VAL A 25 -3.80 19.22 5.27
C VAL A 25 -2.48 19.52 4.56
N ALA A 26 -2.37 19.18 3.27
CA ALA A 26 -1.21 19.51 2.45
C ALA A 26 -0.95 21.02 2.32
N ALA A 27 -2.02 21.81 2.23
CA ALA A 27 -1.91 23.27 2.12
C ALA A 27 -1.46 23.95 3.42
N ARG A 28 -1.58 23.31 4.58
CA ARG A 28 -1.20 23.90 5.89
C ARG A 28 0.31 24.10 6.03
N ASP A 29 1.10 23.20 5.46
CA ASP A 29 2.56 23.30 5.48
C ASP A 29 3.16 22.68 4.22
N ALA A 30 3.58 23.52 3.28
CA ALA A 30 4.17 23.10 2.02
C ALA A 30 5.53 22.37 2.17
N LYS A 31 6.15 22.40 3.37
CA LYS A 31 7.38 21.64 3.66
C LYS A 31 7.10 20.28 4.28
N LYS A 32 5.88 20.03 4.77
CA LYS A 32 5.49 18.77 5.37
C LYS A 32 5.23 17.75 4.27
N GLU A 33 5.88 16.60 4.37
CA GLU A 33 5.55 15.46 3.52
C GLU A 33 4.17 14.91 3.88
N ILE A 34 3.39 14.63 2.85
CA ILE A 34 2.09 13.97 2.99
C ILE A 34 2.27 12.50 2.73
N LEU A 35 2.06 11.70 3.77
CA LEU A 35 2.28 10.26 3.77
C LEU A 35 0.94 9.54 3.75
N LEU A 36 0.74 8.69 2.75
CA LEU A 36 -0.44 7.86 2.58
C LEU A 36 -0.01 6.40 2.67
N GLY A 37 -0.33 5.71 3.77
CA GLY A 37 -0.11 4.26 3.85
C GLY A 37 -1.19 3.55 3.04
N MET A 38 -0.83 2.64 2.13
CA MET A 38 -1.77 2.08 1.17
C MET A 38 -1.56 0.60 0.92
N ASP A 39 -2.66 -0.06 0.59
CA ASP A 39 -2.71 -1.46 0.18
C ASP A 39 -3.96 -1.70 -0.69
N CYS A 40 -4.10 -2.87 -1.32
CA CYS A 40 -5.32 -3.29 -2.00
C CYS A 40 -5.67 -4.76 -1.76
N GLU A 41 -6.94 -5.09 -1.95
CA GLU A 41 -7.43 -6.47 -1.83
C GLU A 41 -8.28 -6.91 -3.01
N GLY A 42 -8.28 -8.22 -3.27
CA GLY A 42 -8.97 -8.82 -4.43
C GLY A 42 -8.19 -8.66 -5.73
N LEU A 43 -6.87 -8.93 -5.71
CA LEU A 43 -5.95 -8.78 -6.85
C LEU A 43 -6.12 -9.82 -7.97
N ASN A 44 -7.15 -10.67 -7.91
CA ASN A 44 -7.37 -11.72 -8.91
C ASN A 44 -7.56 -11.13 -10.31
N ILE A 45 -6.78 -11.60 -11.29
CA ILE A 45 -6.74 -11.03 -12.65
C ILE A 45 -8.08 -11.13 -13.39
N SER A 46 -8.90 -12.13 -13.07
CA SER A 46 -10.21 -12.34 -13.70
C SER A 46 -11.35 -11.60 -13.02
N LYS A 47 -11.09 -10.91 -11.90
CA LYS A 47 -12.09 -10.24 -11.08
C LYS A 47 -11.77 -8.76 -10.91
N PRO A 48 -12.80 -7.93 -10.61
CA PRO A 48 -12.58 -6.55 -10.23
C PRO A 48 -11.74 -6.45 -8.95
N LEU A 49 -10.88 -5.43 -8.87
CA LEU A 49 -10.23 -5.06 -7.62
C LEU A 49 -11.30 -4.73 -6.58
N SER A 50 -11.21 -5.32 -5.39
CA SER A 50 -12.33 -5.30 -4.43
C SER A 50 -12.23 -4.13 -3.46
N LEU A 51 -11.05 -3.92 -2.86
CA LEU A 51 -10.81 -2.85 -1.89
C LEU A 51 -9.50 -2.13 -2.17
N MET A 52 -9.44 -0.88 -1.73
CA MET A 52 -8.20 -0.11 -1.57
C MET A 52 -8.22 0.51 -0.18
N GLN A 53 -7.15 0.32 0.58
CA GLN A 53 -7.01 0.91 1.90
C GLN A 53 -6.07 2.11 1.85
N MET A 54 -6.37 3.14 2.64
CA MET A 54 -5.53 4.31 2.79
C MET A 54 -5.52 4.78 4.24
N TYR A 55 -4.36 4.75 4.88
CA TYR A 55 -4.13 5.39 6.16
C TYR A 55 -3.60 6.81 5.96
N PHE A 56 -4.26 7.79 6.58
CA PHE A 56 -3.86 9.18 6.58
C PHE A 56 -4.29 9.91 7.86
N GLU A 57 -3.33 10.58 8.52
CA GLU A 57 -3.54 11.45 9.70
C GLU A 57 -4.44 10.80 10.79
N GLY A 58 -4.15 9.56 11.17
CA GLY A 58 -4.85 8.85 12.25
C GLY A 58 -6.16 8.16 11.84
N ASN A 59 -6.52 8.20 10.55
CA ASN A 59 -7.71 7.59 10.00
C ASN A 59 -7.33 6.58 8.92
N THR A 60 -8.04 5.46 8.90
CA THR A 60 -8.03 4.49 7.80
C THR A 60 -9.29 4.66 6.98
N TYR A 61 -9.14 4.81 5.68
CA TYR A 61 -10.22 4.81 4.71
C TYR A 61 -10.16 3.51 3.91
N ILE A 62 -11.27 2.78 3.85
CA ILE A 62 -11.40 1.56 3.06
C ILE A 62 -12.34 1.88 1.91
N PHE A 63 -11.80 2.07 0.73
CA PHE A 63 -12.57 2.31 -0.49
C PHE A 63 -13.11 0.98 -1.01
N ASP A 64 -14.43 0.88 -1.10
CA ASP A 64 -15.12 -0.24 -1.73
C ASP A 64 -15.22 -0.02 -3.24
N LEU A 65 -14.29 -0.62 -3.98
CA LEU A 65 -14.19 -0.48 -5.43
C LEU A 65 -15.31 -1.23 -6.18
N LEU A 66 -16.04 -2.13 -5.51
CA LEU A 66 -17.22 -2.78 -6.06
C LEU A 66 -18.47 -1.91 -5.96
N SER A 67 -18.50 -0.99 -4.99
CA SER A 67 -19.60 -0.05 -4.80
C SER A 67 -19.46 1.20 -5.67
N HIS A 68 -18.24 1.73 -5.84
CA HIS A 68 -17.99 2.97 -6.56
C HIS A 68 -16.52 3.05 -7.04
N ASN A 69 -16.27 3.82 -8.10
CA ASN A 69 -14.92 4.11 -8.60
C ASN A 69 -14.33 5.39 -7.94
N PRO A 70 -13.51 5.31 -6.88
CA PRO A 70 -12.96 6.49 -6.19
C PRO A 70 -11.99 7.30 -7.05
N PHE A 71 -11.42 6.69 -8.08
CA PHE A 71 -10.48 7.38 -8.97
C PHE A 71 -11.18 8.48 -9.79
N GLU A 72 -12.45 8.29 -10.15
CA GLU A 72 -13.26 9.28 -10.83
C GLU A 72 -13.72 10.40 -9.88
N ALA A 73 -13.82 10.13 -8.58
CA ALA A 73 -14.12 11.11 -7.52
C ALA A 73 -12.87 11.85 -7.01
N GLY A 74 -11.87 12.05 -7.86
CA GLY A 74 -10.68 12.86 -7.56
C GLY A 74 -9.52 12.12 -6.89
N LEU A 75 -9.68 10.87 -6.42
CA LEU A 75 -8.58 10.12 -5.81
C LEU A 75 -7.41 9.92 -6.79
N LYS A 76 -7.70 9.81 -8.09
CA LYS A 76 -6.68 9.73 -9.14
C LYS A 76 -5.68 10.88 -9.07
N GLU A 77 -6.15 12.11 -8.86
CA GLU A 77 -5.28 13.29 -8.80
C GLU A 77 -4.28 13.21 -7.64
N ILE A 78 -4.68 12.60 -6.52
CA ILE A 78 -3.81 12.40 -5.36
C ILE A 78 -2.78 11.31 -5.66
N LEU A 79 -3.22 10.19 -6.23
CA LEU A 79 -2.35 9.03 -6.46
C LEU A 79 -1.31 9.27 -7.57
N GLU A 80 -1.64 10.03 -8.60
CA GLU A 80 -0.72 10.34 -9.71
C GLU A 80 0.24 11.51 -9.40
N ASN A 81 0.08 12.18 -8.26
CA ASN A 81 0.88 13.35 -7.88
C ASN A 81 2.03 13.00 -6.94
N ASN A 82 3.27 13.34 -7.33
CA ASN A 82 4.50 13.08 -6.56
C ASN A 82 4.63 13.86 -5.24
N ASN A 83 3.80 14.89 -5.03
CA ASN A 83 3.79 15.65 -3.77
C ASN A 83 3.20 14.84 -2.60
N TYR A 84 2.42 13.79 -2.91
CA TYR A 84 1.92 12.84 -1.93
C TYR A 84 2.75 11.57 -2.03
N ILE A 85 3.34 11.13 -0.92
CA ILE A 85 4.12 9.89 -0.87
C ILE A 85 3.15 8.75 -0.56
N LYS A 86 3.08 7.77 -1.47
CA LYS A 86 2.26 6.58 -1.27
C LYS A 86 3.16 5.45 -0.80
N ILE A 87 2.91 4.96 0.40
CA ILE A 87 3.73 3.96 1.06
C ILE A 87 2.99 2.64 0.96
N PHE A 88 3.60 1.68 0.27
CA PHE A 88 3.07 0.34 0.07
C PHE A 88 4.04 -0.70 0.65
N HIS A 89 3.58 -1.94 0.74
CA HIS A 89 4.44 -3.09 0.95
C HIS A 89 4.21 -4.08 -0.20
N ASP A 90 5.24 -4.37 -0.99
CA ASP A 90 5.15 -5.30 -2.13
C ASP A 90 4.14 -4.87 -3.23
N PHE A 91 4.26 -3.62 -3.66
CA PHE A 91 3.29 -2.89 -4.49
C PHE A 91 3.04 -3.44 -5.92
N CYS A 92 3.84 -4.40 -6.37
CA CYS A 92 3.95 -4.75 -7.79
C CYS A 92 2.62 -5.20 -8.40
N GLU A 93 1.89 -6.05 -7.69
CA GLU A 93 0.62 -6.60 -8.16
C GLU A 93 -0.53 -5.59 -7.99
N ASP A 94 -0.51 -4.78 -6.92
CA ASP A 94 -1.50 -3.72 -6.70
C ASP A 94 -1.57 -2.78 -7.89
N ALA A 95 -0.45 -2.17 -8.27
CA ALA A 95 -0.53 -1.25 -9.39
C ALA A 95 -0.52 -1.89 -10.77
N ALA A 96 -0.21 -3.18 -10.90
CA ALA A 96 -0.59 -3.92 -12.10
C ALA A 96 -2.13 -4.03 -12.21
N ALA A 97 -2.83 -4.27 -11.09
CA ALA A 97 -4.30 -4.30 -11.05
C ALA A 97 -4.90 -2.92 -11.28
N ILE A 98 -4.43 -1.89 -10.57
CA ILE A 98 -4.92 -0.51 -10.67
C ILE A 98 -4.70 0.05 -12.07
N LEU A 99 -3.51 -0.12 -12.66
CA LEU A 99 -3.23 0.34 -14.01
C LEU A 99 -4.10 -0.38 -15.04
N ARG A 100 -4.24 -1.70 -14.92
CA ARG A 100 -5.02 -2.51 -15.87
C ARG A 100 -6.48 -2.11 -15.87
N GLN A 101 -7.08 -2.01 -14.68
CA GLN A 101 -8.53 -1.84 -14.50
C GLN A 101 -8.98 -0.38 -14.56
N TYR A 102 -8.20 0.55 -14.00
CA TYR A 102 -8.62 1.95 -13.83
C TYR A 102 -7.78 2.97 -14.59
N LYS A 103 -6.71 2.52 -15.28
CA LYS A 103 -5.80 3.41 -16.03
C LYS A 103 -5.22 4.53 -15.15
N VAL A 104 -4.91 4.20 -13.90
CA VAL A 104 -4.25 5.08 -12.93
C VAL A 104 -2.79 4.65 -12.80
N LYS A 105 -1.86 5.60 -12.93
CA LYS A 105 -0.43 5.36 -12.73
C LYS A 105 0.03 6.06 -11.45
N ILE A 106 0.09 5.31 -10.36
CA ILE A 106 0.50 5.85 -9.06
C ILE A 106 1.96 6.34 -9.15
N ALA A 107 2.20 7.57 -8.70
CA ALA A 107 3.51 8.21 -8.67
C ALA A 107 4.00 8.35 -7.22
N GLY A 108 5.28 8.68 -6.96
CA GLY A 108 5.75 8.94 -5.60
C GLY A 108 5.61 7.75 -4.64
N VAL A 109 5.83 6.54 -5.14
CA VAL A 109 5.67 5.30 -4.38
C VAL A 109 6.94 4.99 -3.59
N PHE A 110 6.77 4.69 -2.31
CA PHE A 110 7.79 4.13 -1.45
C PHE A 110 7.37 2.71 -1.02
N ASP A 111 8.01 1.70 -1.61
CA ASP A 111 7.77 0.31 -1.23
C ASP A 111 8.67 -0.10 -0.06
N THR A 112 8.05 -0.50 1.05
CA THR A 112 8.76 -0.88 2.28
C THR A 112 9.52 -2.21 2.18
N GLN A 113 9.11 -3.11 1.29
CA GLN A 113 9.84 -4.36 1.02
C GLN A 113 11.11 -4.07 0.21
N ILE A 114 11.03 -3.19 -0.79
CA ILE A 114 12.22 -2.66 -1.49
C ILE A 114 13.12 -1.92 -0.50
N ALA A 115 12.55 -1.08 0.36
CA ALA A 115 13.31 -0.34 1.36
C ALA A 115 14.10 -1.25 2.30
N HIS A 116 13.51 -2.37 2.73
CA HIS A 116 14.20 -3.37 3.51
C HIS A 116 15.43 -3.94 2.78
N ARG A 117 15.27 -4.32 1.50
CA ARG A 117 16.38 -4.84 0.68
C ARG A 117 17.50 -3.81 0.54
N GLU A 118 17.16 -2.57 0.22
CA GLU A 118 18.14 -1.51 0.01
C GLU A 118 18.85 -1.12 1.31
N TYR A 119 18.14 -1.13 2.44
CA TYR A 119 18.75 -0.96 3.76
C TYR A 119 19.73 -2.10 4.09
N ALA A 120 19.34 -3.36 3.85
CA ALA A 120 20.24 -4.50 4.08
C ALA A 120 21.50 -4.45 3.20
N LYS A 121 21.38 -3.97 1.96
CA LYS A 121 22.53 -3.72 1.07
C LYS A 121 23.43 -2.61 1.60
N GLN A 122 22.84 -1.50 2.05
CA GLN A 122 23.56 -0.39 2.66
C GLN A 122 24.39 -0.85 3.88
N GLU A 123 23.82 -1.72 4.71
CA GLU A 123 24.45 -2.24 5.93
C GLU A 123 25.34 -3.48 5.68
N HIS A 124 25.55 -3.90 4.43
CA HIS A 124 26.31 -5.11 4.06
C HIS A 124 25.80 -6.41 4.72
N THR A 125 24.50 -6.47 5.02
CA THR A 125 23.82 -7.64 5.61
C THR A 125 22.87 -8.33 4.63
N TYR A 126 22.86 -7.88 3.36
CA TYR A 126 21.96 -8.39 2.35
C TYR A 126 22.14 -9.89 2.09
N CYS A 127 21.04 -10.64 2.19
CA CYS A 127 20.94 -12.03 1.83
C CYS A 127 19.79 -12.19 0.83
N TYR A 128 20.05 -12.82 -0.31
CA TYR A 128 19.02 -13.01 -1.34
C TYR A 128 17.82 -13.83 -0.82
N LYS A 129 18.05 -14.76 0.11
CA LYS A 129 16.98 -15.58 0.70
C LYS A 129 16.01 -14.77 1.57
N ASP A 130 16.45 -13.62 2.09
CA ASP A 130 15.67 -12.77 3.00
C ASP A 130 15.13 -11.51 2.30
N SER A 131 15.18 -11.48 0.96
CA SER A 131 14.90 -10.30 0.15
C SER A 131 13.42 -9.93 0.08
N ASN A 132 12.52 -10.90 0.27
CA ASN A 132 11.07 -10.71 0.24
C ASN A 132 10.47 -10.90 1.64
N ILE A 133 10.81 -9.98 2.54
CA ILE A 133 10.24 -9.96 3.89
C ILE A 133 8.74 -9.69 3.83
N SER A 134 7.93 -10.44 4.59
CA SER A 134 6.50 -10.16 4.73
C SER A 134 6.23 -8.90 5.54
N LEU A 135 5.06 -8.29 5.39
CA LEU A 135 4.67 -7.12 6.19
C LEU A 135 4.78 -7.39 7.70
N ASN A 136 4.22 -8.50 8.21
CA ASN A 136 4.30 -8.82 9.65
C ASN A 136 5.75 -9.00 10.12
N SER A 137 6.57 -9.72 9.36
CA SER A 137 8.00 -9.87 9.70
C SER A 137 8.74 -8.53 9.70
N LEU A 138 8.39 -7.64 8.77
CA LEU A 138 8.93 -6.29 8.70
C LEU A 138 8.53 -5.46 9.93
N LEU A 139 7.22 -5.42 10.24
CA LEU A 139 6.71 -4.70 11.41
C LEU A 139 7.32 -5.24 12.70
N GLN A 140 7.45 -6.56 12.84
CA GLN A 140 8.02 -7.16 14.03
C GLN A 140 9.51 -6.79 14.18
N LYS A 141 10.25 -6.78 13.08
CA LYS A 141 11.68 -6.44 13.06
C LYS A 141 11.97 -4.98 13.42
N TYR A 142 11.15 -4.04 12.94
CA TYR A 142 11.47 -2.61 13.03
C TYR A 142 10.63 -1.84 14.05
N LEU A 143 9.44 -2.35 14.38
CA LEU A 143 8.49 -1.70 15.30
C LEU A 143 8.11 -2.59 16.49
N ASN A 144 8.55 -3.86 16.54
CA ASN A 144 8.15 -4.83 17.55
C ASN A 144 6.62 -4.93 17.71
N THR A 145 5.94 -4.98 16.56
CA THR A 145 4.48 -5.10 16.43
C THR A 145 4.16 -5.95 15.20
N GLU A 146 2.94 -6.48 15.11
CA GLU A 146 2.47 -7.26 13.97
C GLU A 146 0.95 -7.13 13.82
N ASN A 147 0.42 -7.47 12.64
CA ASN A 147 -1.01 -7.68 12.46
C ASN A 147 -1.37 -9.04 13.06
N ALA A 148 -1.92 -9.02 14.28
CA ALA A 148 -2.22 -10.22 15.07
C ALA A 148 -3.37 -11.07 14.48
N MET A 149 -4.19 -10.50 13.59
CA MET A 149 -5.33 -11.21 12.99
C MET A 149 -4.96 -11.96 11.71
N LYS A 150 -3.68 -11.92 11.31
CA LYS A 150 -3.27 -12.36 9.98
C LYS A 150 -3.44 -13.86 9.75
N SER A 151 -3.25 -14.71 10.78
CA SER A 151 -3.34 -16.16 10.61
C SER A 151 -4.76 -16.65 10.34
N GLU A 152 -5.75 -16.15 11.08
CA GLU A 152 -7.15 -16.60 10.96
C GLU A 152 -7.76 -16.15 9.62
N ILE A 153 -7.55 -14.89 9.24
CA ILE A 153 -8.06 -14.34 7.97
C ILE A 153 -7.33 -14.95 6.76
N SER A 154 -6.02 -15.25 6.87
CA SER A 154 -5.27 -15.84 5.76
C SER A 154 -5.80 -17.24 5.37
N ASP A 155 -6.23 -18.03 6.34
CA ASP A 155 -6.81 -19.35 6.07
C ASP A 155 -8.17 -19.23 5.36
N GLU A 156 -9.01 -18.29 5.81
CA GLU A 156 -10.31 -18.01 5.18
C GLU A 156 -10.16 -17.47 3.75
N MET A 157 -9.22 -16.53 3.53
CA MET A 157 -8.88 -16.00 2.21
C MET A 157 -8.43 -17.12 1.26
N SER A 158 -7.63 -18.06 1.76
CA SER A 158 -7.12 -19.18 0.96
C SER A 158 -8.20 -20.20 0.61
N ALA A 159 -9.21 -20.35 1.48
CA ALA A 159 -10.33 -21.26 1.27
C ALA A 159 -11.43 -20.68 0.36
N ASN A 160 -11.50 -19.36 0.23
CA ASN A 160 -12.56 -18.67 -0.51
C ASN A 160 -12.02 -17.65 -1.51
N ASN A 161 -12.06 -18.00 -2.79
CA ASN A 161 -11.62 -17.14 -3.91
C ASN A 161 -12.45 -15.86 -4.08
N ASP A 162 -13.60 -15.76 -3.42
CA ASP A 162 -14.53 -14.63 -3.47
C ASP A 162 -14.52 -13.86 -2.14
N PHE A 163 -13.56 -14.15 -1.24
CA PHE A 163 -13.53 -13.58 0.12
C PHE A 163 -13.70 -12.06 0.13
N TRP A 164 -12.92 -11.34 -0.67
CA TRP A 164 -12.97 -9.87 -0.74
C TRP A 164 -14.13 -9.30 -1.56
N GLU A 165 -14.88 -10.14 -2.28
CA GLU A 165 -16.07 -9.74 -3.04
C GLU A 165 -17.33 -9.75 -2.18
N GLN A 166 -17.28 -10.37 -0.99
CA GLN A 166 -18.42 -10.47 -0.08
C GLN A 166 -18.87 -9.10 0.44
N ARG A 167 -20.20 -8.87 0.45
CA ARG A 167 -20.82 -7.67 1.02
C ARG A 167 -22.03 -8.03 1.89
N PRO A 168 -22.27 -7.33 3.02
CA PRO A 168 -21.38 -6.32 3.61
C PRO A 168 -20.06 -6.93 4.09
N LEU A 169 -18.99 -6.12 4.15
CA LEU A 169 -17.72 -6.57 4.73
C LEU A 169 -17.92 -6.94 6.20
N SER A 170 -17.30 -8.04 6.65
CA SER A 170 -17.29 -8.38 8.07
C SER A 170 -16.42 -7.40 8.85
N ARG A 171 -16.58 -7.40 10.17
CA ARG A 171 -15.76 -6.58 11.06
C ARG A 171 -14.29 -6.98 10.98
N GLU A 172 -14.04 -8.28 10.91
CA GLU A 172 -12.70 -8.88 10.85
C GLU A 172 -11.99 -8.51 9.55
N MET A 173 -12.72 -8.50 8.41
CA MET A 173 -12.20 -8.00 7.13
C MET A 173 -11.77 -6.53 7.20
N ILE A 174 -12.61 -5.69 7.82
CA ILE A 174 -12.34 -4.25 8.01
C ILE A 174 -11.11 -4.03 8.91
N GLU A 175 -11.04 -4.77 10.02
CA GLU A 175 -9.94 -4.67 10.99
C GLU A 175 -8.62 -5.23 10.43
N TYR A 176 -8.67 -6.29 9.62
CA TYR A 176 -7.51 -6.81 8.89
C TYR A 176 -6.98 -5.76 7.90
N ALA A 177 -7.85 -5.31 6.98
CA ALA A 177 -7.52 -4.35 5.94
C ALA A 177 -6.95 -3.04 6.52
N SER A 178 -7.47 -2.59 7.68
CA SER A 178 -6.93 -1.43 8.36
C SER A 178 -5.52 -1.62 8.92
N GLN A 179 -5.16 -2.84 9.35
CA GLN A 179 -3.87 -3.10 9.98
C GLN A 179 -2.73 -3.16 8.96
N ASP A 180 -3.00 -3.48 7.70
CA ASP A 180 -1.96 -3.54 6.68
C ASP A 180 -1.40 -2.17 6.29
N VAL A 181 -2.16 -1.09 6.54
CA VAL A 181 -1.76 0.27 6.16
C VAL A 181 -1.31 1.17 7.31
N VAL A 182 -1.78 0.92 8.54
CA VAL A 182 -1.63 1.88 9.64
C VAL A 182 -0.19 2.13 10.08
N TYR A 183 0.67 1.11 9.98
CA TYR A 183 2.07 1.22 10.38
C TYR A 183 3.01 1.66 9.26
N LEU A 184 2.53 1.75 8.02
CA LEU A 184 3.37 2.07 6.85
C LEU A 184 4.03 3.47 6.94
N PRO A 185 3.35 4.56 7.38
CA PRO A 185 4.03 5.84 7.60
C PRO A 185 5.15 5.78 8.65
N SER A 186 4.97 4.99 9.71
CA SER A 186 6.00 4.79 10.74
C SER A 186 7.20 4.04 10.16
N MET A 187 6.96 3.03 9.32
CA MET A 187 8.03 2.31 8.61
C MET A 187 8.81 3.24 7.68
N TYR A 188 8.12 4.08 6.91
CA TYR A 188 8.76 5.11 6.09
C TYR A 188 9.65 6.03 6.93
N ALA A 189 9.16 6.53 8.07
CA ALA A 189 9.94 7.41 8.94
C ALA A 189 11.21 6.72 9.48
N ILE A 190 11.14 5.43 9.82
CA ILE A 190 12.30 4.64 10.25
C ILE A 190 13.34 4.55 9.12
N PHE A 191 12.93 4.09 7.94
CA PHE A 191 13.85 3.96 6.81
C PHE A 191 14.43 5.30 6.40
N LYS A 192 13.61 6.36 6.32
CA LYS A 192 14.08 7.71 6.01
C LYS A 192 15.15 8.20 6.97
N LYS A 193 15.05 7.87 8.26
CA LYS A 193 16.03 8.25 9.27
C LYS A 193 17.33 7.46 9.15
N GLN A 194 17.26 6.18 8.78
CA GLN A 194 18.40 5.26 8.76
C GLN A 194 19.15 5.25 7.43
N MET A 195 18.48 5.63 6.34
CA MET A 195 19.02 5.47 4.99
C MET A 195 19.71 6.72 4.48
N ARG A 196 20.79 6.50 3.72
CA ARG A 196 21.45 7.56 2.94
C ARG A 196 20.49 8.07 1.86
N LYS A 197 20.62 9.35 1.51
CA LYS A 197 19.78 9.99 0.48
C LYS A 197 19.77 9.23 -0.85
N ALA A 198 20.94 8.74 -1.30
CA ALA A 198 21.04 7.95 -2.52
C ALA A 198 20.22 6.66 -2.45
N SER A 199 20.25 5.96 -1.31
CA SER A 199 19.45 4.75 -1.09
C SER A 199 17.95 5.05 -1.08
N LEU A 200 17.54 6.20 -0.54
CA LEU A 200 16.14 6.64 -0.59
C LEU A 200 15.68 6.93 -2.02
N THR A 201 16.50 7.63 -2.82
CA THR A 201 16.22 7.84 -4.25
C THR A 201 16.06 6.52 -4.98
N GLU A 202 16.95 5.56 -4.75
CA GLU A 202 16.90 4.24 -5.37
C GLU A 202 15.59 3.49 -5.05
N ILE A 203 15.07 3.62 -3.82
CA ILE A 203 13.78 3.00 -3.45
C ILE A 203 12.64 3.58 -4.29
N PHE A 204 12.55 4.91 -4.40
CA PHE A 204 11.50 5.55 -5.21
C PHE A 204 11.61 5.17 -6.70
N ASP A 205 12.83 5.11 -7.23
CA ASP A 205 13.08 4.74 -8.63
C ASP A 205 12.68 3.28 -8.89
N LYS A 206 13.07 2.34 -8.02
CA LYS A 206 12.68 0.94 -8.13
C LYS A 206 11.18 0.72 -7.96
N SER A 207 10.59 1.38 -6.96
CA SER A 207 9.14 1.30 -6.70
C SER A 207 8.34 1.78 -7.90
N SER A 208 8.78 2.85 -8.57
CA SER A 208 8.11 3.41 -9.76
C SER A 208 8.18 2.50 -10.99
N ASN A 209 9.13 1.56 -11.03
CA ASN A 209 9.36 0.66 -12.16
C ASN A 209 8.86 -0.77 -11.92
N CYS A 210 8.23 -1.04 -10.77
CA CYS A 210 7.94 -2.40 -10.31
C CYS A 210 6.97 -3.18 -11.24
N HIS A 211 6.03 -2.49 -11.93
CA HIS A 211 5.11 -3.15 -12.87
C HIS A 211 5.78 -3.69 -14.14
N PHE A 212 6.89 -3.09 -14.57
CA PHE A 212 7.66 -3.64 -15.69
C PHE A 212 8.20 -5.03 -15.33
N TYR A 213 8.62 -5.23 -14.08
CA TYR A 213 9.13 -6.51 -13.59
C TYR A 213 8.05 -7.58 -13.45
N SER A 214 6.84 -7.25 -12.99
CA SER A 214 5.70 -8.19 -12.92
C SER A 214 5.28 -8.70 -14.33
N LEU A 215 5.22 -7.81 -15.33
CA LEU A 215 4.86 -8.18 -16.71
C LEU A 215 5.93 -9.05 -17.39
N ILE A 216 7.21 -8.85 -17.07
CA ILE A 216 8.31 -9.66 -17.60
C ILE A 216 8.34 -11.04 -16.94
N ASN A 217 8.16 -11.12 -15.62
CA ASN A 217 8.15 -12.40 -14.89
C ASN A 217 7.00 -13.33 -15.30
N LYS A 218 5.81 -12.79 -15.63
CA LYS A 218 4.68 -13.60 -16.12
C LYS A 218 4.91 -14.19 -17.52
N ASN A 219 5.72 -13.55 -18.36
CA ASN A 219 6.06 -14.04 -19.70
C ASN A 219 7.33 -14.92 -19.73
N HIS A 220 8.18 -14.83 -18.70
CA HIS A 220 9.40 -15.63 -18.56
C HIS A 220 9.58 -16.10 -17.10
N PRO A 221 8.81 -17.11 -16.65
CA PRO A 221 8.92 -17.65 -15.30
C PRO A 221 10.28 -18.35 -15.14
N GLY A 222 11.26 -17.62 -14.62
CA GLY A 222 12.64 -18.08 -14.50
C GLY A 222 13.69 -16.97 -14.56
N ILE A 223 13.32 -15.75 -14.98
CA ILE A 223 14.25 -14.63 -14.98
C ILE A 223 13.97 -13.74 -13.76
N SER A 224 14.62 -14.06 -12.65
CA SER A 224 14.70 -13.13 -11.52
C SER A 224 15.52 -11.91 -11.93
N PHE A 225 14.85 -10.75 -12.01
CA PHE A 225 15.54 -9.46 -12.12
C PHE A 225 15.48 -8.74 -10.77
N CYS A 226 16.61 -8.88 -10.06
CA CYS A 226 17.23 -8.01 -9.03
C CYS A 226 16.40 -7.40 -7.88
#